data_AF-H9FD73-F1
#
_entry.id   AF-H9FD73-F1
#
_cell.length_a   1.000
_cell.length_b   1.000
_cell.length_c   1.000
_cell.angle_alpha   90.00
_cell.angle_beta   90.00
_cell.angle_gamma   90.00
#
_symmetry.space_group_name_H-M   'P 1'
#
loop_
_entity.id
_entity.type
_entity.pdbx_description
1 polymer ?
#
loop_
_entity_poly.entity_id
_entity_poly.type
_entity_poly.pdbx_seq_one_letter_code
_entity_poly.pdbx_strand_id
1 'polypeptide(L)' 'ILKPYIKIFNKSATIMLDKWQHLASEGSSRLDMFEHISLMTLDSLQKCIFSFDSRCQERPSEYIATILELSALVEKRN' A
#
# COMPACT_ATOMS: atom_id res chain seq x y z
N ILE A 1 -21.43 10.49 4.47
CA ILE A 1 -20.08 10.89 4.94
C ILE A 1 -18.96 10.26 4.09
N LEU A 2 -18.95 8.94 3.82
CA LEU A 2 -17.82 8.29 3.13
C LEU A 2 -17.76 8.45 1.59
N LYS A 3 -18.88 8.77 0.92
CA LYS A 3 -18.96 8.88 -0.55
C LYS A 3 -17.81 9.68 -1.22
N PRO A 4 -17.35 10.84 -0.69
CA PRO A 4 -16.27 11.59 -1.31
C PRO A 4 -14.93 10.84 -1.37
N TYR A 5 -14.65 9.98 -0.38
CA TYR A 5 -13.38 9.26 -0.28
C TYR A 5 -13.26 8.11 -1.28
N ILE A 6 -14.36 7.64 -1.87
CA ILE A 6 -14.35 6.57 -2.89
C ILE A 6 -13.40 6.93 -4.03
N LYS A 7 -13.37 8.20 -4.46
CA LYS A 7 -12.46 8.66 -5.51
C LYS A 7 -10.99 8.56 -5.10
N ILE A 8 -10.68 8.76 -3.81
CA ILE A 8 -9.32 8.66 -3.29
C ILE A 8 -8.89 7.19 -3.24
N PHE A 9 -9.72 6.33 -2.63
CA PHE A 9 -9.46 4.89 -2.59
C PHE A 9 -9.28 4.30 -3.98
N ASN A 10 -10.14 4.65 -4.94
CA ASN A 10 -10.03 4.16 -6.32
C ASN A 10 -8.71 4.59 -6.98
N LYS A 11 -8.25 5.82 -6.75
CA LYS A 11 -6.95 6.28 -7.26
C LYS A 11 -5.79 5.50 -6.63
N SER A 12 -5.78 5.36 -5.31
CA SER A 12 -4.75 4.60 -4.60
C SER A 12 -4.74 3.12 -5.02
N ALA A 13 -5.90 2.51 -5.23
CA ALA A 13 -6.03 1.14 -5.73
C ALA A 13 -5.56 1.01 -7.19
N THR A 14 -5.83 2.00 -8.04
CA THR A 14 -5.36 1.99 -9.45
C THR A 14 -3.84 1.95 -9.51
N ILE A 15 -3.15 2.79 -8.72
CA ILE A 15 -1.67 2.79 -8.65
C ILE A 15 -1.12 1.42 -8.23
N MET A 16 -1.78 0.74 -7.28
CA MET A 16 -1.39 -0.60 -6.86
C MET A 16 -1.60 -1.63 -7.98
N LEU A 17 -2.76 -1.58 -8.65
CA LEU A 17 -3.11 -2.48 -9.75
C LEU A 17 -2.20 -2.31 -10.96
N ASP A 18 -1.80 -1.08 -11.30
CA ASP A 18 -0.87 -0.82 -12.39
C ASP A 18 0.48 -1.52 -12.16
N LYS A 19 0.98 -1.55 -10.92
CA LYS A 19 2.19 -2.30 -10.56
C LYS A 19 1.98 -3.81 -10.68
N TRP A 20 0.84 -4.31 -10.23
CA TRP A 20 0.53 -5.74 -10.32
C TRP A 20 0.45 -6.18 -11.78
N GLN A 21 -0.16 -5.36 -12.64
CA GLN A 21 -0.22 -5.60 -14.08
C GLN A 21 1.18 -5.62 -14.70
N HIS A 22 2.07 -4.72 -14.28
CA HIS A 22 3.46 -4.72 -14.73
C HIS A 22 4.21 -5.98 -14.28
N LEU A 23 4.09 -6.39 -13.02
CA LEU A 23 4.75 -7.61 -12.52
C LEU A 23 4.22 -8.87 -13.22
N ALA A 24 2.91 -8.90 -13.51
CA ALA A 24 2.30 -9.99 -14.26
C ALA A 24 2.81 -10.05 -15.71
N SER A 25 3.03 -8.90 -16.36
CA SER A 25 3.58 -8.86 -17.72
C SER A 25 5.05 -9.26 -17.80
N GLU A 26 5.81 -9.09 -16.71
CA GLU A 26 7.17 -9.61 -16.55
C GLU A 26 7.24 -11.12 -16.28
N GLY A 27 6.09 -11.81 -16.27
CA GLY A 27 6.01 -13.25 -16.08
C GLY A 27 5.97 -13.70 -14.62
N SER A 28 5.79 -12.77 -13.68
CA SER A 28 5.64 -13.11 -12.27
C SER A 28 4.27 -13.74 -12.02
N SER A 29 4.24 -15.02 -11.64
CA SER A 29 3.00 -15.76 -11.32
C SER A 29 2.64 -15.75 -9.83
N ARG A 30 3.53 -15.19 -9.00
CA ARG A 30 3.38 -15.07 -7.56
C ARG A 30 3.71 -13.65 -7.15
N LEU A 31 2.86 -13.10 -6.30
CA LEU A 31 3.00 -11.74 -5.80
C LEU A 31 2.77 -11.76 -4.30
N ASP A 32 3.74 -11.26 -3.54
CA ASP A 32 3.50 -10.91 -2.15
C ASP A 32 2.67 -9.62 -2.11
N MET A 33 1.42 -9.74 -1.66
CA MET A 33 0.49 -8.62 -1.65
C MET A 33 0.66 -7.72 -0.42
N PHE A 34 1.36 -8.17 0.62
CA PHE A 34 1.34 -7.49 1.93
C PHE A 34 1.87 -6.06 1.84
N GLU A 35 3.06 -5.89 1.25
CA GLU A 35 3.67 -4.56 1.09
C GLU A 35 2.80 -3.65 0.20
N HIS A 36 2.30 -4.17 -0.92
CA HIS A 36 1.46 -3.42 -1.86
C HIS A 36 0.16 -2.92 -1.22
N ILE A 37 -0.55 -3.79 -0.50
CA ILE A 37 -1.81 -3.43 0.19
C ILE A 37 -1.53 -2.46 1.34
N SER A 38 -0.42 -2.65 2.07
CA SER A 38 -0.04 -1.75 3.17
C SER A 38 0.26 -0.34 2.66
N LEU A 39 1.00 -0.22 1.56
CA LEU A 39 1.28 1.06 0.91
C LEU A 39 0.02 1.71 0.34
N MET A 40 -0.86 0.95 -0.33
CA MET A 40 -2.14 1.45 -0.85
C MET A 40 -3.04 1.97 0.28
N THR A 41 -3.07 1.28 1.41
CA THR A 41 -3.82 1.67 2.61
C THR A 41 -3.24 2.95 3.21
N LEU A 42 -1.92 3.01 3.39
CA LEU A 42 -1.24 4.20 3.92
C LEU A 42 -1.49 5.43 3.03
N ASP A 43 -1.37 5.27 1.72
CA ASP A 43 -1.63 6.32 0.73
C ASP A 43 -3.07 6.85 0.82
N SER A 44 -4.04 5.93 0.91
CA SER A 44 -5.46 6.27 1.08
C SER A 44 -5.69 7.05 2.38
N LEU A 45 -5.11 6.61 3.49
CA LEU A 45 -5.24 7.26 4.79
C LEU A 45 -4.59 8.65 4.81
N GLN A 46 -3.39 8.79 4.22
CA GLN A 46 -2.69 10.07 4.12
C GLN A 46 -3.49 11.10 3.33
N LYS A 47 -4.08 10.68 2.21
CA LYS A 47 -4.93 11.54 1.37
C LYS A 47 -6.27 11.86 2.02
N CYS A 48 -6.90 10.91 2.71
CA CYS A 48 -8.23 11.13 3.31
C CYS A 48 -8.18 11.93 4.62
N ILE A 49 -7.23 11.62 5.52
CA ILE A 49 -7.19 12.17 6.89
C ILE A 49 -6.36 13.45 6.91
N PHE A 50 -5.19 13.42 6.27
CA PHE A 50 -4.21 14.50 6.35
C PHE A 50 -4.21 15.40 5.11
N SER A 51 -5.02 15.08 4.09
CA SER A 51 -4.97 15.74 2.77
C SER A 51 -3.55 15.81 2.20
N PHE A 52 -2.74 14.78 2.50
CA PHE A 52 -1.33 14.73 2.18
C PHE A 52 -1.05 13.68 1.11
N ASP A 53 -0.40 14.09 0.03
CA ASP A 53 0.03 13.18 -1.05
C ASP A 53 1.54 12.96 -0.97
N SER A 54 1.91 11.90 -0.25
CA SER A 54 3.32 11.50 -0.08
C SER A 54 3.89 10.78 -1.30
N ARG A 55 3.01 10.31 -2.21
CA ARG A 55 3.34 9.32 -3.25
C ARG A 55 4.10 8.11 -2.67
N CYS A 56 3.75 7.68 -1.46
CA CYS A 56 4.44 6.58 -0.77
C CYS A 56 4.38 5.25 -1.53
N GLN A 57 3.46 5.09 -2.48
CA GLN A 57 3.44 3.94 -3.36
C GLN A 57 4.60 3.93 -4.38
N GLU A 58 5.23 5.05 -4.72
CA GLU A 58 6.27 5.12 -5.76
C GLU A 58 7.68 4.82 -5.24
N ARG A 59 7.86 4.72 -3.93
CA ARG A 59 9.17 4.60 -3.27
C ARG A 59 9.10 3.64 -2.08
N PRO A 60 10.22 3.01 -1.70
CA PRO A 60 10.29 2.27 -0.44
C PRO A 60 9.84 3.13 0.75
N SER A 61 9.06 2.57 1.65
CA SER A 61 8.54 3.27 2.82
C SER A 61 9.18 2.71 4.09
N GLU A 62 10.02 3.52 4.74
CA GLU A 62 10.60 3.18 6.05
C GLU A 62 9.51 2.87 7.08
N TYR A 63 8.40 3.61 7.04
CA TYR A 63 7.25 3.35 7.90
C TYR A 63 6.69 1.92 7.73
N ILE A 64 6.46 1.48 6.47
CA ILE A 64 5.96 0.12 6.21
C ILE A 64 6.99 -0.94 6.60
N ALA A 65 8.27 -0.71 6.31
CA ALA A 65 9.35 -1.62 6.69
C ALA A 65 9.39 -1.82 8.22
N THR A 66 9.27 -0.74 9.00
CA THR A 66 9.22 -0.82 10.47
C THR A 66 7.98 -1.55 10.97
N ILE A 67 6.81 -1.34 10.36
CA ILE A 67 5.58 -2.07 10.73
C ILE A 67 5.72 -3.57 10.45
N LEU A 68 6.34 -3.95 9.33
CA LEU A 68 6.65 -5.34 8.98
C LEU A 68 7.58 -5.99 10.01
N GLU A 69 8.67 -5.31 10.35
CA GLU A 69 9.62 -5.80 11.36
C GLU A 69 8.95 -5.98 12.73
N LEU A 70 8.16 -4.99 13.17
CA LEU A 70 7.39 -5.07 14.41
C LEU A 70 6.41 -6.25 14.40
N SER A 71 5.72 -6.48 13.28
CA SER A 71 4.77 -7.59 13.14
C SER A 71 5.48 -8.94 13.28
N ALA A 72 6.63 -9.11 12.63
CA ALA A 72 7.45 -10.31 12.75
C ALA A 72 7.97 -10.53 14.19
N LEU A 73 8.37 -9.46 14.89
CA LEU A 73 8.79 -9.54 16.30
C LEU A 73 7.63 -9.96 17.22
N VAL A 74 6.41 -9.49 16.95
CA VAL A 74 5.21 -9.88 17.70
C VAL A 74 4.87 -11.35 17.47
N GLU A 75 4.98 -11.85 16.24
CA GLU A 75 4.76 -13.26 15.93
C GLU A 75 5.77 -14.16 16.63
N LYS A 76 7.06 -13.81 16.62
CA LYS A 76 8.14 -14.57 17.28
C LYS A 76 7.97 -14.67 18.80
N ARG A 77 7.23 -13.73 19.40
CA ARG A 77 6.99 -13.71 20.85
C ARG A 77 5.96 -14.76 21.28
N ASN A 78 5.06 -15.18 20.38
CA ASN A 78 4.04 -16.19 20.64
C ASN A 78 4.54 -17.61 20.30
#